data_AF-A0A6J0HS53-F1
#
_entry.id   AF-A0A6J0HS53-F1
#
_cell.length_a   1.000
_cell.length_b   1.000
_cell.length_c   1.000
_cell.angle_alpha   90.00
_cell.angle_beta   90.00
_cell.angle_gamma   90.00
#
_symmetry.space_group_name_H-M   'P 1'
#
loop_
_entity.id
_entity.type
_entity.pdbx_description
1 polymer ?
#
loop_
_entity_poly.entity_id
_entity_poly.type
_entity_poly.pdbx_seq_one_letter_code
_entity_poly.pdbx_strand_id
1 'polypeptide(L)'
;PPPQTEIMRNEFERLAARQPLELLSMKRYELPAPSSGQKNDITAWQECVNNSMAQLEHQAVRIENLELMSQHGCNAWKVYNEHLVHMIEQAQKELQKLR
;
A
#
# COMPACT_ATOMS: atom_id res chain seq x y z
N PRO A 1 17.47 -9.61 27.10
CA PRO A 1 16.96 -10.69 26.23
C PRO A 1 17.47 -10.52 24.79
N PRO A 2 17.89 -11.61 24.12
CA PRO A 2 18.23 -11.54 22.70
C PRO A 2 16.99 -11.12 21.88
N PRO A 3 17.18 -10.41 20.74
CA PRO A 3 16.07 -10.06 19.86
C PRO A 3 15.34 -11.34 19.42
N GLN A 4 14.03 -11.37 19.58
CA GLN A 4 13.21 -12.57 19.40
C GLN A 4 12.85 -12.83 17.93
N THR A 5 13.01 -11.83 17.07
CA THR A 5 12.71 -11.93 15.65
C THR A 5 13.84 -11.32 14.82
N GLU A 6 13.96 -11.81 13.59
CA GLU A 6 14.90 -11.29 12.60
C GLU A 6 14.78 -9.77 12.41
N ILE A 7 13.55 -9.26 12.39
CA ILE A 7 13.25 -7.84 12.26
C ILE A 7 13.83 -7.04 13.43
N MET A 8 13.66 -7.53 14.66
CA MET A 8 14.24 -6.87 15.83
C MET A 8 15.77 -6.86 15.77
N ARG A 9 16.40 -7.98 15.39
CA ARG A 9 17.87 -8.04 15.27
C ARG A 9 18.39 -6.97 14.31
N ASN A 10 17.79 -6.88 13.13
CA ASN A 10 18.21 -5.92 12.10
C ASN A 10 18.00 -4.46 12.55
N GLU A 11 16.94 -4.19 13.30
CA GLU A 11 16.68 -2.87 13.88
C GLU A 11 17.70 -2.49 14.96
N PHE A 12 18.09 -3.43 15.82
CA PHE A 12 19.15 -3.23 16.80
C PHE A 12 20.51 -2.98 16.14
N GLU A 13 20.82 -3.69 15.05
CA GLU A 13 22.03 -3.46 14.26
C GLU A 13 22.04 -2.08 13.60
N ARG A 14 20.91 -1.65 13.01
CA ARG A 14 20.73 -0.30 12.45
C ARG A 14 20.99 0.78 13.49
N LEU A 15 20.40 0.64 14.68
CA LEU A 15 20.57 1.57 15.80
C LEU A 15 22.02 1.60 16.29
N ALA A 16 22.66 0.45 16.44
CA ALA A 16 24.08 0.34 16.82
C ALA A 16 24.99 1.02 15.80
N ALA A 17 24.68 0.88 14.51
CA ALA A 17 25.38 1.54 13.40
C ALA A 17 25.00 3.02 13.22
N ARG A 18 24.10 3.56 14.06
CA ARG A 18 23.55 4.93 13.99
C ARG A 18 22.99 5.29 12.61
N GLN A 19 22.50 4.30 11.88
CA GLN A 19 21.90 4.51 10.57
C GLN A 19 20.51 5.14 10.73
N PRO A 20 20.20 6.24 10.01
CA PRO A 20 18.87 6.84 10.05
C PRO A 20 17.81 5.83 9.57
N LEU A 21 16.57 6.00 10.04
CA LEU A 21 15.48 5.17 9.54
C LEU A 21 15.22 5.58 8.10
N GLU A 22 15.17 4.62 7.19
CA GLU A 22 14.77 4.91 5.83
C GLU A 22 13.30 5.36 5.82
N LEU A 23 13.09 6.62 5.46
CA LEU A 23 11.74 7.18 5.38
C LEU A 23 11.05 6.66 4.13
N LEU A 24 9.74 6.43 4.24
CA LEU A 24 8.93 6.07 3.08
C LEU A 24 8.99 7.19 2.04
N SER A 25 9.56 6.89 0.88
CA SER A 25 9.62 7.86 -0.22
C SER A 25 8.24 8.11 -0.79
N MET A 26 7.81 9.38 -0.75
CA MET A 26 6.58 9.84 -1.41
C MET A 26 6.77 10.12 -2.91
N LYS A 27 8.01 10.07 -3.42
CA LYS A 27 8.33 10.34 -4.83
C LYS A 27 7.52 9.47 -5.80
N ARG A 28 7.08 8.28 -5.38
CA ARG A 28 6.21 7.37 -6.15
C ARG A 28 4.82 7.94 -6.50
N TYR A 29 4.41 9.02 -5.84
CA TYR A 29 3.14 9.71 -6.08
C TYR A 29 3.33 11.06 -6.77
N GLU A 30 4.58 11.42 -7.07
CA GLU A 30 4.96 12.69 -7.64
C GLU A 30 5.63 12.47 -9.00
N LEU A 31 5.49 13.44 -9.89
CA LEU A 31 6.22 13.49 -11.16
C LEU A 31 7.20 14.67 -11.13
N PRO A 32 8.23 14.64 -10.26
CA PRO A 32 9.15 15.75 -10.15
C PRO A 32 9.98 15.84 -11.44
N ALA A 33 10.10 17.05 -11.97
CA ALA A 33 11.12 17.33 -12.97
C ALA A 33 12.51 17.35 -12.31
N PRO A 34 13.61 17.16 -13.06
CA PRO A 34 14.96 17.35 -12.53
C PRO A 34 15.10 18.75 -11.94
N SER A 35 15.79 18.86 -10.80
CA SER A 35 16.02 20.15 -10.16
C SER A 35 16.84 21.08 -11.08
N SER A 36 16.82 22.39 -10.82
CA SER A 36 17.53 23.39 -11.65
C SER A 36 19.03 23.07 -11.83
N GLY A 37 19.68 22.51 -10.81
CA GLY A 37 21.08 22.07 -10.85
C GLY A 37 21.32 20.75 -11.59
N GLN A 38 20.28 19.97 -11.86
CA GLN A 38 20.36 18.65 -12.51
C GLN A 38 19.92 18.67 -13.98
N LYS A 39 19.58 19.83 -14.54
CA LYS A 39 19.07 19.91 -15.93
C LYS A 39 20.07 19.43 -16.99
N ASN A 40 21.37 19.47 -16.71
CA ASN A 40 22.41 18.96 -17.60
C ASN A 40 22.81 17.51 -17.26
N ASP A 41 22.22 16.91 -16.22
CA ASP A 41 22.48 15.53 -15.82
C ASP A 41 21.50 14.59 -16.53
N ILE A 42 22.03 13.85 -17.51
CA ILE A 42 21.27 12.88 -18.29
C ILE A 42 20.65 11.80 -17.38
N THR A 43 21.32 11.43 -16.29
CA THR A 43 20.85 10.41 -15.36
C THR A 43 19.57 10.87 -14.66
N ALA A 44 19.54 12.12 -14.20
CA ALA A 44 18.36 12.70 -13.56
C ALA A 44 17.15 12.74 -14.51
N TRP A 45 17.36 13.01 -15.80
CA TRP A 45 16.28 12.93 -16.80
C TRP A 45 15.80 11.50 -17.03
N GLN A 46 16.72 10.53 -17.12
CA GLN A 46 16.36 9.12 -17.27
C GLN A 46 15.54 8.62 -16.08
N GLU A 47 15.89 9.02 -14.86
CA GLU A 47 15.12 8.72 -13.65
C GLU A 47 13.70 9.30 -13.72
N CYS A 48 13.55 10.56 -14.12
CA CYS A 48 12.23 11.19 -14.30
C CYS A 48 11.37 10.47 -15.35
N VAL A 49 11.97 10.07 -16.48
CA VAL A 49 11.27 9.31 -17.54
C VAL A 49 10.86 7.93 -17.03
N ASN A 50 11.76 7.22 -16.36
CA ASN A 50 11.48 5.90 -15.77
C ASN A 50 10.34 5.98 -14.74
N ASN A 51 10.36 6.98 -13.85
CA ASN A 51 9.28 7.22 -12.89
C ASN A 51 7.95 7.54 -13.60
N SER A 52 8.00 8.33 -14.67
CA SER A 52 6.80 8.68 -15.46
C SER A 52 6.18 7.47 -16.15
N MET A 53 6.99 6.59 -16.72
CA MET A 53 6.52 5.34 -17.32
C MET A 53 5.90 4.41 -16.27
N ALA A 54 6.57 4.21 -15.14
CA ALA A 54 6.02 3.41 -14.04
C ALA A 54 4.67 3.97 -13.56
N GLN A 55 4.55 5.30 -13.44
CA GLN A 55 3.31 5.94 -13.02
C GLN A 55 2.19 5.77 -14.07
N LEU A 56 2.51 5.83 -15.36
CA LEU A 56 1.54 5.59 -16.44
C LEU A 56 0.95 4.18 -16.36
N GLU A 57 1.80 3.16 -16.21
CA GLU A 57 1.36 1.77 -16.05
C GLU A 57 0.50 1.60 -14.80
N HIS A 58 0.89 2.20 -13.67
CA HIS A 58 0.07 2.19 -12.46
C HIS A 58 -1.29 2.86 -12.66
N GLN A 59 -1.37 3.95 -13.43
CA GLN A 59 -2.66 4.58 -13.74
C GLN A 59 -3.53 3.70 -14.65
N ALA A 60 -2.94 3.04 -15.64
CA ALA A 60 -3.67 2.10 -16.50
C ALA A 60 -4.31 0.98 -15.67
N VAL A 61 -3.53 0.33 -14.80
CA VAL A 61 -4.02 -0.70 -13.88
C VAL A 61 -5.06 -0.15 -12.91
N ARG A 62 -4.88 1.08 -12.42
CA ARG A 62 -5.87 1.74 -11.55
C ARG A 62 -7.21 1.93 -12.25
N ILE A 63 -7.19 2.35 -13.52
CA ILE A 63 -8.40 2.53 -14.32
C ILE A 63 -9.11 1.19 -14.49
N GLU A 64 -8.39 0.13 -14.89
CA GLU A 64 -8.95 -1.22 -15.02
C GLU A 64 -9.61 -1.71 -13.71
N ASN A 65 -8.93 -1.53 -12.58
CA ASN A 65 -9.48 -1.88 -11.27
C ASN A 65 -10.73 -1.06 -10.91
N LEU A 66 -10.76 0.22 -11.26
CA LEU A 66 -11.92 1.09 -11.04
C LEU A 66 -13.09 0.69 -11.93
N GLU A 67 -12.84 0.28 -13.17
CA GLU A 67 -13.86 -0.24 -14.07
C GLU A 67 -14.46 -1.53 -13.51
N LEU A 68 -13.63 -2.47 -13.05
CA LEU A 68 -14.10 -3.69 -12.40
C LEU A 68 -14.93 -3.39 -11.14
N MET A 69 -14.47 -2.47 -10.31
CA MET A 69 -15.18 -2.03 -9.11
C MET A 69 -16.50 -1.34 -9.45
N SER A 70 -16.53 -0.53 -10.51
CA SER A 70 -17.75 0.12 -10.99
C SER A 70 -18.78 -0.90 -11.48
N GLN A 71 -18.34 -1.97 -12.13
CA GLN A 71 -19.22 -3.02 -12.67
C GLN A 71 -19.75 -3.97 -11.59
N HIS A 72 -18.91 -4.35 -10.62
CA HIS A 72 -19.24 -5.44 -9.69
C HIS A 72 -19.27 -5.02 -8.21
N GLY A 73 -18.68 -3.89 -7.86
CA GLY A 73 -18.46 -3.48 -6.47
C GLY A 73 -19.76 -3.36 -5.66
N CYS A 74 -20.81 -2.74 -6.22
CA CYS A 74 -22.08 -2.60 -5.52
C CYS A 74 -22.74 -3.95 -5.20
N ASN A 75 -22.70 -4.90 -6.13
CA ASN A 75 -23.30 -6.22 -5.93
C ASN A 75 -22.46 -7.06 -4.96
N ALA A 76 -21.13 -7.05 -5.11
CA ALA A 76 -20.22 -7.71 -4.17
C ALA A 76 -20.41 -7.17 -2.73
N TRP A 77 -20.58 -5.85 -2.58
CA TRP A 77 -20.82 -5.24 -1.28
C TRP A 77 -22.16 -5.65 -0.65
N LYS A 78 -23.22 -5.76 -1.44
CA LYS A 78 -24.53 -6.24 -0.95
C LYS A 78 -24.44 -7.67 -0.41
N VAL A 79 -23.86 -8.58 -1.20
CA VAL A 79 -23.66 -9.98 -0.80
C VAL A 79 -22.80 -10.05 0.47
N TYR A 80 -21.74 -9.25 0.55
CA TYR A 80 -20.91 -9.17 1.75
C TYR A 80 -21.71 -8.71 2.98
N ASN A 81 -22.59 -7.72 2.85
CA ASN A 81 -23.46 -7.28 3.94
C ASN A 81 -24.45 -8.37 4.38
N GLU A 82 -25.01 -9.14 3.44
CA GLU A 82 -25.86 -10.29 3.77
C GLU A 82 -25.11 -11.33 4.61
N HIS A 83 -23.86 -11.63 4.25
CA HIS A 83 -23.00 -12.49 5.06
C HIS A 83 -22.75 -11.93 6.47
N LEU A 84 -22.49 -10.62 6.59
CA LEU A 84 -22.30 -9.99 7.90
C LEU A 84 -23.56 -10.07 8.78
N VAL A 85 -24.74 -9.82 8.20
CA VAL A 85 -26.02 -9.97 8.90
C VAL A 85 -26.18 -11.41 9.41
N HIS A 86 -25.91 -12.39 8.55
CA HIS A 86 -25.99 -13.79 8.94
C HIS A 86 -25.05 -14.13 10.11
N MET A 87 -23.80 -13.64 10.07
CA MET A 87 -22.84 -13.86 11.15
C MET A 87 -23.33 -13.28 12.49
N ILE A 88 -23.93 -12.07 12.45
CA ILE A 88 -24.51 -11.44 13.64
C ILE A 88 -25.65 -12.28 14.20
N GLU A 89 -26.57 -12.76 13.35
CA GLU A 89 -27.69 -13.60 13.78
C GLU A 89 -27.22 -14.89 14.44
N GLN A 90 -26.18 -15.55 13.90
CA GLN A 90 -25.62 -16.75 14.49
C GLN A 90 -25.00 -16.47 15.86
N ALA A 91 -24.18 -15.42 15.97
CA ALA A 91 -23.57 -15.04 17.23
C ALA A 91 -24.61 -14.68 18.31
N GLN A 92 -25.69 -14.00 17.93
CA GLN A 92 -26.80 -13.69 18.83
C GLN A 92 -27.56 -14.93 19.29
N LYS A 93 -27.80 -15.90 18.39
CA LYS A 93 -28.43 -17.18 18.75
C LYS A 93 -27.57 -17.96 19.75
N GLU A 94 -26.25 -18.03 19.53
CA GLU A 94 -25.35 -18.68 20.48
C GLU A 94 -25.34 -17.98 21.85
N LEU A 95 -25.33 -16.64 21.86
CA LEU A 95 -25.44 -15.88 23.11
C LEU A 95 -26.76 -16.16 23.85
N GLN A 96 -27.88 -16.27 23.13
CA GLN A 96 -29.17 -16.60 23.72
C GLN A 96 -29.20 -18.02 24.31
N LYS A 97 -28.50 -19.00 23.70
CA LYS A 97 -28.40 -20.36 24.26
C LYS A 97 -27.61 -20.43 25.57
N LEU A 98 -26.67 -19.50 25.75
CA LEU A 98 -25.82 -19.42 26.96
C LEU A 98 -26.46 -18.60 28.09
N ARG A 99 -27.56 -17.90 27.82
CA ARG A 99 -28.34 -17.14 28.81
C ARG A 99 -29.49 -17.97 29.33
#